data_AF-A0A1M6ZFC0-F1
#
_entry.id   AF-A0A1M6ZFC0-F1
#
_cell.length_a   1.000
_cell.length_b   1.000
_cell.length_c   1.000
_cell.angle_alpha   90.00
_cell.angle_beta   90.00
_cell.angle_gamma   90.00
#
_symmetry.space_group_name_H-M   'P 1'
#
loop_
_entity.id
_entity.type
_entity.pdbx_description
1 polymer ?
#
loop_
_entity_poly.entity_id
_entity_poly.type
_entity_poly.pdbx_seq_one_letter_code
_entity_poly.pdbx_strand_id
1 'polypeptide(L)'
;MNNLNFFDFNKKIIFLLMMAFYGVANAQTCTPYTGQAMVSGTTYCLNGNLTVGSNISIPNGATLIIQSGQLQSVSIQVNGVLEIGDGASVKSTGTVTVGAFNSQKDSKIKLGTKSFLSLVGSVVQEDPTFFGAFPGSTSAIEMGTNSVVEICGTFTQQSTTYPSVKYIGIPTGRAYCIAKADVSGGGGVISNDSQIVAIAMGNVIGLGMGNASFCGPNATSATCPSLWPNGLSDDRNSCGNAPTIIDNIDSFCTKPGATGTPDGFTKFGITIQQKNNAWPENVPNGFVAMEAKDKGFVITRVQHVSQTPQPGDAITDPKEGMLLYDLQDKCVKLYNGTEWKCVERSCND
;
A
#
# COMPACT_ATOMS: atom_id res chain seq x y z
N MET A 1 51.92 -33.63 44.16
CA MET A 1 50.60 -33.01 44.35
C MET A 1 50.65 -31.58 43.82
N ASN A 2 49.62 -31.21 43.06
CA ASN A 2 49.21 -29.86 42.64
C ASN A 2 50.06 -29.13 41.59
N ASN A 3 49.71 -29.35 40.31
CA ASN A 3 49.77 -28.31 39.29
C ASN A 3 48.34 -28.03 38.81
N LEU A 4 47.93 -26.77 38.91
CA LEU A 4 46.65 -26.23 38.45
C LEU A 4 46.71 -26.02 36.94
N ASN A 5 45.97 -26.81 36.18
CA ASN A 5 45.67 -26.54 34.78
C ASN A 5 44.60 -25.44 34.70
N PHE A 6 44.97 -24.31 34.10
CA PHE A 6 44.01 -23.28 33.72
C PHE A 6 43.13 -23.80 32.58
N PHE A 7 41.82 -23.70 32.82
CA PHE A 7 40.73 -24.15 31.98
C PHE A 7 40.82 -23.63 30.53
N ASP A 8 40.57 -24.55 29.60
CA ASP A 8 40.05 -24.28 28.26
C ASP A 8 38.78 -23.41 28.35
N PHE A 9 38.96 -22.10 28.25
CA PHE A 9 37.84 -21.17 28.08
C PHE A 9 37.33 -21.26 26.63
N ASN A 10 36.40 -22.19 26.49
CA ASN A 10 35.32 -22.31 25.51
C ASN A 10 35.25 -21.15 24.48
N LYS A 11 35.83 -21.40 23.30
CA LYS A 11 35.79 -20.57 22.08
C LYS A 11 34.37 -20.09 21.68
N LYS A 12 33.31 -20.72 22.21
CA LYS A 12 31.92 -20.34 22.01
C LYS A 12 31.49 -19.08 22.77
N ILE A 13 32.11 -18.75 23.90
CA ILE A 13 31.73 -17.54 24.68
C ILE A 13 32.21 -16.26 24.00
N ILE A 14 33.40 -16.29 23.37
CA ILE A 14 33.91 -15.15 22.58
C ILE A 14 33.06 -14.96 21.31
N PHE A 15 32.58 -16.06 20.70
CA PHE A 15 31.69 -16.00 19.55
C PHE A 15 30.29 -15.48 19.92
N LEU A 16 29.77 -15.81 21.11
CA LEU A 16 28.50 -15.26 21.61
C LEU A 16 28.63 -13.78 22.01
N LEU A 17 29.76 -13.35 22.61
CA LEU A 17 29.99 -11.93 22.91
C LEU A 17 30.18 -11.10 21.62
N MET A 18 30.89 -11.61 20.62
CA MET A 18 30.95 -10.92 19.32
C MET A 18 29.58 -10.84 18.64
N MET A 19 28.76 -11.90 18.66
CA MET A 19 27.40 -11.80 18.12
C MET A 19 26.48 -10.87 18.94
N ALA A 20 26.70 -10.73 20.24
CA ALA A 20 25.97 -9.77 21.06
C ALA A 20 26.36 -8.30 20.77
N PHE A 21 27.60 -8.02 20.38
CA PHE A 21 28.04 -6.67 19.98
C PHE A 21 27.84 -6.35 18.50
N TYR A 22 27.76 -7.34 17.60
CA TYR A 22 27.37 -7.13 16.20
C TYR A 22 25.86 -7.04 15.99
N GLY A 23 25.04 -7.51 16.94
CA GLY A 23 23.58 -7.40 16.91
C GLY A 23 23.00 -6.04 17.32
N VAL A 24 23.84 -5.06 17.68
CA VAL A 24 23.40 -3.72 18.13
C VAL A 24 23.86 -2.58 17.21
N ALA A 25 24.37 -2.90 16.01
CA ALA A 25 24.65 -1.89 15.00
C ALA A 25 23.41 -1.70 14.10
N ASN A 26 22.62 -0.67 14.44
CA ASN A 26 21.45 -0.14 13.72
C ASN A 26 20.09 -0.78 14.01
N ALA A 27 19.73 -0.93 15.28
CA ALA A 27 18.34 -0.59 15.61
C ALA A 27 18.21 0.91 15.30
N GLN A 28 17.60 1.27 14.17
CA GLN A 28 17.37 2.66 13.78
C GLN A 28 16.54 3.29 14.91
N THR A 29 17.20 4.08 15.75
CA THR A 29 16.57 4.72 16.91
C THR A 29 15.62 5.77 16.39
N CYS A 30 14.35 5.40 16.30
CA CYS A 30 13.36 6.31 15.78
C CYS A 30 12.93 7.29 16.86
N THR A 31 13.25 8.57 16.65
CA THR A 31 12.87 9.65 17.56
C THR A 31 11.40 9.99 17.33
N PRO A 32 10.52 9.98 18.34
CA PRO A 32 9.13 10.36 18.15
C PRO A 32 8.98 11.74 17.51
N TYR A 33 8.17 11.84 16.45
CA TYR A 33 7.84 13.10 15.81
C TYR A 33 6.60 13.70 16.45
N THR A 34 6.78 14.86 17.07
CA THR A 34 5.73 15.61 17.77
C THR A 34 5.55 17.03 17.20
N GLY A 35 6.17 17.31 16.05
CA GLY A 35 6.19 18.64 15.43
C GLY A 35 7.47 19.44 15.66
N GLN A 36 8.48 18.85 16.32
CA GLN A 36 9.78 19.49 16.53
C GLN A 36 10.56 19.70 15.22
N ALA A 37 11.53 20.61 15.23
CA ALA A 37 12.50 20.76 14.14
C ALA A 37 13.35 19.49 13.98
N MET A 38 13.62 19.11 12.73
CA MET A 38 14.42 17.92 12.42
C MET A 38 15.89 18.27 12.25
N VAL A 39 16.77 17.38 12.71
CA VAL A 39 18.21 17.50 12.58
C VAL A 39 18.74 16.44 11.60
N SER A 40 19.72 16.83 10.77
CA SER A 40 20.40 15.91 9.85
C SER A 40 20.98 14.69 10.59
N GLY A 41 20.91 13.50 9.98
CA GLY A 41 21.37 12.24 10.57
C GLY A 41 20.37 11.56 11.50
N THR A 42 19.22 12.19 11.77
CA THR A 42 18.20 11.65 12.68
C THR A 42 17.00 11.10 11.92
N THR A 43 16.51 9.95 12.35
CA THR A 43 15.22 9.39 11.90
C THR A 43 14.13 9.73 12.91
N TYR A 44 13.03 10.29 12.42
CA TYR A 44 11.85 10.62 13.20
C TYR A 44 10.67 9.73 12.80
N CYS A 45 9.86 9.29 13.77
CA CYS A 45 8.67 8.47 13.51
C CYS A 45 7.43 9.11 14.10
N LEU A 46 6.39 9.22 13.29
CA LEU A 46 5.02 9.45 13.75
C LEU A 46 4.27 8.12 13.76
N ASN A 47 3.61 7.81 14.87
CA ASN A 47 2.66 6.70 14.99
C ASN A 47 1.32 7.28 15.45
N GLY A 48 0.31 7.27 14.58
CA GLY A 48 -0.98 7.90 14.80
C GLY A 48 -1.11 9.26 14.11
N ASN A 49 -2.05 10.08 14.59
CA ASN A 49 -2.42 11.33 13.94
C ASN A 49 -1.69 12.53 14.55
N LEU A 50 -1.21 13.45 13.71
CA LEU A 50 -0.61 14.72 14.13
C LEU A 50 -0.98 15.84 13.17
N THR A 51 -1.43 16.97 13.70
CA THR A 51 -1.63 18.20 12.93
C THR A 51 -0.66 19.26 13.42
N VAL A 52 0.14 19.79 12.50
CA VAL A 52 1.11 20.86 12.75
C VAL A 52 0.64 22.11 12.01
N GLY A 53 0.38 23.21 12.73
CA GLY A 53 -0.08 24.49 12.14
C GLY A 53 1.02 25.28 11.41
N SER A 54 2.18 24.67 11.14
CA SER A 54 3.35 25.30 10.55
C SER A 54 3.90 24.49 9.38
N ASN A 55 4.94 25.03 8.74
CA ASN A 55 5.71 24.31 7.74
C ASN A 55 6.57 23.23 8.38
N ILE A 56 6.78 22.13 7.67
CA ILE A 56 7.70 21.06 8.02
C ILE A 56 8.88 21.10 7.04
N SER A 57 10.10 21.06 7.57
CA SER A 57 11.32 20.93 6.77
C SER A 57 12.05 19.67 7.19
N ILE A 58 12.27 18.77 6.23
CA ILE A 58 13.06 17.56 6.37
C ILE A 58 14.42 17.84 5.71
N PRO A 59 15.45 18.21 6.47
CA PRO A 59 16.75 18.53 5.91
C PRO A 59 17.43 17.29 5.31
N ASN A 60 18.42 17.50 4.45
CA ASN A 60 19.26 16.43 3.94
C ASN A 60 19.87 15.60 5.08
N GLY A 61 19.85 14.28 4.93
CA GLY A 61 20.29 13.31 5.93
C GLY A 61 19.30 13.05 7.07
N ALA A 62 18.17 13.77 7.14
CA ALA A 62 17.08 13.43 8.04
C ALA A 62 16.01 12.58 7.33
N THR A 63 15.33 11.74 8.11
CA THR A 63 14.21 10.91 7.64
C THR A 63 13.02 11.14 8.55
N LEU A 64 11.85 11.45 7.99
CA LEU A 64 10.57 11.40 8.69
C LEU A 64 9.76 10.21 8.17
N ILE A 65 9.35 9.32 9.07
CA ILE A 65 8.54 8.14 8.78
C ILE A 65 7.17 8.31 9.43
N ILE A 66 6.10 8.30 8.63
CA ILE A 66 4.72 8.21 9.10
C ILE A 66 4.36 6.73 9.12
N GLN A 67 4.53 6.08 10.28
CA GLN A 67 4.36 4.63 10.39
C GLN A 67 2.89 4.21 10.28
N SER A 68 2.00 5.02 10.83
CA SER A 68 0.55 4.82 10.80
C SER A 68 -0.16 6.18 11.00
N GLY A 69 -1.45 6.23 10.68
CA GLY A 69 -2.26 7.44 10.89
C GLY A 69 -2.03 8.53 9.84
N GLN A 70 -2.28 9.78 10.23
CA GLN A 70 -2.24 10.94 9.35
C GLN A 70 -1.39 12.07 9.92
N LEU A 71 -0.43 12.56 9.12
CA LEU A 71 0.23 13.83 9.35
C LEU A 71 -0.45 14.93 8.54
N GLN A 72 -0.79 16.05 9.18
CA GLN A 72 -1.26 17.26 8.49
C GLN A 72 -0.33 18.44 8.79
N SER A 73 0.02 19.22 7.77
CA SER A 73 0.85 20.43 7.91
C SER A 73 0.46 21.54 6.92
N VAL A 74 1.10 22.70 7.04
CA VAL A 74 0.89 23.80 6.09
C VAL A 74 1.64 23.57 4.78
N SER A 75 2.97 23.50 4.82
CA SER A 75 3.82 23.17 3.67
C SER A 75 4.88 22.16 4.10
N ILE A 76 5.40 21.36 3.17
CA ILE A 76 6.43 20.36 3.46
C ILE A 76 7.59 20.52 2.49
N GLN A 77 8.79 20.80 3.00
CA GLN A 77 10.04 20.77 2.24
C GLN A 77 10.79 19.47 2.54
N VAL A 78 11.06 18.67 1.52
CA VAL A 78 11.69 17.35 1.62
C VAL A 78 13.06 17.37 0.92
N ASN A 79 14.08 17.81 1.64
CA ASN A 79 15.49 17.75 1.20
C ASN A 79 16.18 16.45 1.66
N GLY A 80 15.56 15.71 2.60
CA GLY A 80 15.95 14.38 3.03
C GLY A 80 14.93 13.33 2.55
N VAL A 81 14.38 12.55 3.48
CA VAL A 81 13.42 11.48 3.18
C VAL A 81 12.12 11.67 3.96
N LEU A 82 10.99 11.68 3.25
CA LEU A 82 9.66 11.47 3.83
C LEU A 82 9.19 10.06 3.44
N GLU A 83 8.91 9.20 4.41
CA GLU A 83 8.32 7.88 4.17
C GLU A 83 6.91 7.85 4.78
N ILE A 84 5.92 7.53 3.96
CA ILE A 84 4.53 7.33 4.34
C ILE A 84 4.31 5.82 4.30
N GLY A 85 4.17 5.20 5.47
CA GLY A 85 3.99 3.76 5.61
C GLY A 85 2.69 3.25 4.98
N ASP A 86 2.54 1.94 4.92
CA ASP A 86 1.35 1.29 4.37
C ASP A 86 0.08 1.77 5.10
N GLY A 87 -0.93 2.22 4.33
CA GLY A 87 -2.17 2.78 4.85
C GLY A 87 -2.04 4.12 5.60
N ALA A 88 -0.83 4.65 5.78
CA ALA A 88 -0.61 5.95 6.40
C ALA A 88 -0.86 7.09 5.39
N SER A 89 -0.96 8.32 5.90
CA SER A 89 -1.26 9.46 5.04
C SER A 89 -0.59 10.76 5.46
N VAL A 90 -0.39 11.63 4.47
CA VAL A 90 0.05 13.01 4.65
C VAL A 90 -0.91 13.95 3.95
N LYS A 91 -1.31 15.01 4.66
CA LYS A 91 -2.08 16.13 4.11
C LYS A 91 -1.32 17.44 4.24
N SER A 92 -1.39 18.27 3.20
CA SER A 92 -0.80 19.62 3.19
C SER A 92 -1.80 20.65 2.66
N THR A 93 -1.94 21.80 3.32
CA THR A 93 -2.79 22.89 2.79
C THR A 93 -2.05 23.77 1.78
N GLY A 94 -0.72 23.67 1.72
CA GLY A 94 0.17 24.46 0.90
C GLY A 94 1.14 23.57 0.11
N THR A 95 2.28 24.14 -0.25
CA THR A 95 3.21 23.52 -1.20
C THR A 95 3.98 22.36 -0.60
N VAL A 96 4.18 21.31 -1.39
CA VAL A 96 5.12 20.23 -1.08
C VAL A 96 6.27 20.28 -2.07
N THR A 97 7.48 20.50 -1.58
CA THR A 97 8.70 20.51 -2.38
C THR A 97 9.52 19.27 -2.09
N VAL A 98 9.98 18.57 -3.13
CA VAL A 98 10.93 17.46 -2.99
C VAL A 98 12.22 17.78 -3.73
N GLY A 99 13.33 17.70 -3.01
CA GLY A 99 14.65 18.07 -3.50
C GLY A 99 15.03 19.51 -3.23
N ALA A 100 16.30 19.78 -3.52
CA ALA A 100 16.88 21.11 -3.52
C ALA A 100 17.75 21.28 -4.78
N PHE A 101 17.54 22.36 -5.53
CA PHE A 101 18.27 22.65 -6.77
C PHE A 101 19.79 22.68 -6.56
N ASN A 102 20.53 21.97 -7.42
CA ASN A 102 22.00 21.87 -7.35
C ASN A 102 22.54 21.41 -5.99
N SER A 103 21.74 20.69 -5.18
CA SER A 103 22.21 20.19 -3.89
C SER A 103 23.17 19.02 -4.01
N GLN A 104 23.15 18.28 -5.14
CA GLN A 104 23.91 17.05 -5.37
C GLN A 104 23.61 15.98 -4.29
N LYS A 105 22.38 15.98 -3.77
CA LYS A 105 21.92 15.09 -2.71
C LYS A 105 20.59 14.47 -3.10
N ASP A 106 20.44 13.20 -2.77
CA ASP A 106 19.17 12.51 -2.98
C ASP A 106 18.11 13.04 -2.02
N SER A 107 16.89 13.12 -2.52
CA SER A 107 15.72 13.39 -1.70
C SER A 107 14.55 12.56 -2.20
N LYS A 108 13.65 12.15 -1.31
CA LYS A 108 12.47 11.43 -1.75
C LYS A 108 11.27 11.52 -0.83
N ILE A 109 10.11 11.42 -1.45
CA ILE A 109 8.85 11.13 -0.79
C ILE A 109 8.47 9.71 -1.20
N LYS A 110 8.45 8.78 -0.25
CA LYS A 110 8.12 7.38 -0.47
C LYS A 110 6.75 7.08 0.10
N LEU A 111 5.88 6.47 -0.70
CA LEU A 111 4.53 6.06 -0.35
C LEU A 111 4.47 4.53 -0.30
N GLY A 112 4.01 3.98 0.81
CA GLY A 112 3.69 2.56 0.99
C GLY A 112 2.41 2.14 0.27
N THR A 113 2.04 0.87 0.43
CA THR A 113 0.81 0.31 -0.13
C THR A 113 -0.42 1.01 0.44
N LYS A 114 -1.35 1.43 -0.42
CA LYS A 114 -2.59 2.14 -0.04
C LYS A 114 -2.37 3.38 0.83
N SER A 115 -1.19 3.99 0.75
CA SER A 115 -0.91 5.27 1.40
C SER A 115 -1.26 6.43 0.49
N PHE A 116 -1.40 7.64 1.05
CA PHE A 116 -1.60 8.81 0.21
C PHE A 116 -0.91 10.09 0.69
N LEU A 117 -0.56 10.93 -0.28
CA LEU A 117 -0.22 12.33 -0.11
C LEU A 117 -1.29 13.16 -0.81
N SER A 118 -2.05 13.96 -0.06
CA SER A 118 -3.10 14.82 -0.62
C SER A 118 -2.85 16.27 -0.21
N LEU A 119 -2.87 17.19 -1.16
CA LEU A 119 -2.59 18.59 -0.88
C LEU A 119 -3.48 19.54 -1.65
N VAL A 120 -3.79 20.68 -1.02
CA VAL A 120 -4.49 21.79 -1.67
C VAL A 120 -3.52 22.68 -2.46
N GLY A 121 -2.24 22.69 -2.08
CA GLY A 121 -1.21 23.45 -2.77
C GLY A 121 -0.56 22.73 -3.95
N SER A 122 0.55 23.31 -4.42
CA SER A 122 1.33 22.78 -5.54
C SER A 122 2.39 21.78 -5.09
N VAL A 123 2.83 20.93 -6.01
CA VAL A 123 4.04 20.12 -5.87
C VAL A 123 5.15 20.70 -6.74
N VAL A 124 6.34 20.84 -6.17
CA VAL A 124 7.55 21.21 -6.90
C VAL A 124 8.59 20.11 -6.70
N GLN A 125 8.99 19.47 -7.79
CA GLN A 125 10.17 18.61 -7.83
C GLN A 125 11.36 19.46 -8.28
N GLU A 126 12.36 19.60 -7.43
CA GLU A 126 13.59 20.33 -7.73
C GLU A 126 14.69 19.41 -8.27
N ASP A 127 15.62 19.96 -9.06
CA ASP A 127 16.70 19.19 -9.65
C ASP A 127 18.06 19.33 -8.90
N PRO A 128 18.46 18.36 -8.06
CA PRO A 128 19.78 18.34 -7.41
C PRO A 128 20.96 18.28 -8.38
N THR A 129 20.76 17.92 -9.65
CA THR A 129 21.84 17.70 -10.62
C THR A 129 22.26 18.94 -11.41
N PHE A 130 21.62 20.10 -11.19
CA PHE A 130 21.82 21.31 -12.00
C PHE A 130 21.62 21.04 -13.50
N PHE A 131 20.42 20.60 -13.87
CA PHE A 131 20.05 20.21 -15.24
C PHE A 131 20.96 19.13 -15.83
N GLY A 132 21.41 18.20 -14.98
CA GLY A 132 22.29 17.09 -15.37
C GLY A 132 23.79 17.39 -15.37
N ALA A 133 24.23 18.60 -15.01
CA ALA A 133 25.66 18.93 -14.94
C ALA A 133 26.41 18.13 -13.86
N PHE A 134 25.73 17.74 -12.78
CA PHE A 134 26.24 16.93 -11.69
C PHE A 134 25.37 15.67 -11.51
N PRO A 135 25.58 14.63 -12.34
CA PRO A 135 24.77 13.41 -12.26
C PRO A 135 25.04 12.62 -10.98
N GLY A 136 24.12 11.71 -10.63
CA GLY A 136 24.30 10.77 -9.51
C GLY A 136 23.42 11.05 -8.28
N SER A 137 22.58 12.09 -8.33
CA SER A 137 21.56 12.34 -7.32
C SER A 137 20.19 12.55 -7.97
N THR A 138 19.12 12.24 -7.25
CA THR A 138 17.75 12.39 -7.74
C THR A 138 16.82 12.90 -6.64
N SER A 139 15.80 13.65 -7.04
CA SER A 139 14.69 14.01 -6.17
C SER A 139 13.40 13.45 -6.74
N ALA A 140 12.80 12.48 -6.06
CA ALA A 140 11.70 11.69 -6.62
C ALA A 140 10.58 11.40 -5.63
N ILE A 141 9.38 11.16 -6.18
CA ILE A 141 8.23 10.60 -5.48
C ILE A 141 8.15 9.12 -5.84
N GLU A 142 8.38 8.25 -4.86
CA GLU A 142 8.31 6.79 -4.99
C GLU A 142 6.93 6.31 -4.53
N MET A 143 6.16 5.68 -5.41
CA MET A 143 4.77 5.32 -5.19
C MET A 143 4.59 3.79 -5.11
N GLY A 144 4.11 3.31 -3.96
CA GLY A 144 3.78 1.91 -3.73
C GLY A 144 2.45 1.49 -4.35
N THR A 145 2.13 0.20 -4.22
CA THR A 145 0.90 -0.41 -4.75
C THR A 145 -0.34 0.34 -4.25
N ASN A 146 -1.19 0.76 -5.17
CA ASN A 146 -2.45 1.44 -4.88
C ASN A 146 -2.30 2.73 -4.08
N SER A 147 -1.11 3.36 -4.07
CA SER A 147 -0.90 4.65 -3.43
C SER A 147 -1.42 5.80 -4.30
N VAL A 148 -1.73 6.92 -3.66
CA VAL A 148 -2.30 8.10 -4.33
C VAL A 148 -1.53 9.36 -3.95
N VAL A 149 -1.11 10.11 -4.96
CA VAL A 149 -0.66 11.50 -4.81
C VAL A 149 -1.71 12.38 -5.47
N GLU A 150 -2.42 13.19 -4.69
CA GLU A 150 -3.46 14.10 -5.16
C GLU A 150 -3.03 15.55 -4.94
N ILE A 151 -2.86 16.27 -6.04
CA ILE A 151 -2.37 17.64 -6.06
C ILE A 151 -3.50 18.55 -6.54
N CYS A 152 -4.08 19.30 -5.61
CA CYS A 152 -5.10 20.31 -5.92
C CYS A 152 -4.51 21.68 -6.29
N GLY A 153 -3.25 21.69 -6.73
CA GLY A 153 -2.53 22.83 -7.25
C GLY A 153 -1.73 22.42 -8.49
N THR A 154 -0.71 23.20 -8.82
CA THR A 154 0.16 22.88 -9.96
C THR A 154 1.16 21.77 -9.62
N PHE A 155 1.57 21.00 -10.62
CA PHE A 155 2.74 20.13 -10.52
C PHE A 155 3.85 20.69 -11.40
N THR A 156 5.05 20.85 -10.86
CA THR A 156 6.22 21.33 -11.61
C THR A 156 7.39 20.39 -11.43
N GLN A 157 7.92 19.87 -12.54
CA GLN A 157 9.13 19.07 -12.58
C GLN A 157 10.30 19.88 -13.16
N GLN A 158 11.38 20.02 -12.40
CA GLN A 158 12.61 20.64 -12.89
C GLN A 158 13.56 19.64 -13.54
N SER A 159 13.54 18.36 -13.13
CA SER A 159 14.46 17.36 -13.67
C SER A 159 14.19 17.10 -15.17
N THR A 160 15.26 17.12 -15.95
CA THR A 160 15.22 16.77 -17.39
C THR A 160 15.88 15.42 -17.68
N THR A 161 16.69 14.92 -16.75
CA THR A 161 17.57 13.74 -16.94
C THR A 161 17.07 12.47 -16.25
N TYR A 162 16.07 12.57 -15.38
CA TYR A 162 15.45 11.42 -14.69
C TYR A 162 13.98 11.69 -14.36
N PRO A 163 13.16 10.63 -14.24
CA PRO A 163 11.76 10.75 -13.90
C PRO A 163 11.54 11.21 -12.45
N SER A 164 10.61 12.14 -12.25
CA SER A 164 10.21 12.65 -10.93
C SER A 164 9.34 11.68 -10.14
N VAL A 165 8.64 10.75 -10.81
CA VAL A 165 7.76 9.76 -10.18
C VAL A 165 8.21 8.36 -10.54
N LYS A 166 8.36 7.50 -9.54
CA LYS A 166 8.81 6.10 -9.68
C LYS A 166 7.80 5.18 -9.02
N TYR A 167 7.47 4.07 -9.67
CA TYR A 167 6.68 3.01 -9.02
C TYR A 167 7.60 2.06 -8.26
N ILE A 168 7.20 1.65 -7.05
CA ILE A 168 7.95 0.72 -6.19
C ILE A 168 7.06 -0.40 -5.63
N GLY A 169 5.84 -0.54 -6.15
CA GLY A 169 4.89 -1.56 -5.71
C GLY A 169 5.06 -2.91 -6.41
N ILE A 170 4.05 -3.77 -6.28
CA ILE A 170 4.04 -5.09 -6.94
C ILE A 170 3.75 -4.96 -8.44
N PRO A 171 4.22 -5.86 -9.32
CA PRO A 171 4.07 -5.75 -10.78
C PRO A 171 2.64 -5.76 -11.34
N THR A 172 1.65 -6.20 -10.54
CA THR A 172 0.23 -6.22 -10.91
C THR A 172 -0.55 -5.02 -10.37
N GLY A 173 0.10 -4.19 -9.55
CA GLY A 173 -0.50 -3.00 -8.95
C GLY A 173 -0.45 -1.78 -9.88
N ARG A 174 -0.92 -0.66 -9.36
CA ARG A 174 -0.80 0.66 -9.99
C ARG A 174 -0.75 1.73 -8.90
N ALA A 175 -0.32 2.94 -9.23
CA ALA A 175 -0.41 4.08 -8.35
C ALA A 175 -0.93 5.30 -9.11
N TYR A 176 -1.63 6.20 -8.44
CA TYR A 176 -2.26 7.36 -9.09
C TYR A 176 -1.54 8.66 -8.71
N CYS A 177 -0.95 9.34 -9.69
CA CYS A 177 -0.42 10.68 -9.54
C CYS A 177 -1.35 11.66 -10.25
N ILE A 178 -2.09 12.44 -9.48
CA ILE A 178 -3.22 13.25 -9.95
C ILE A 178 -2.89 14.72 -9.72
N ALA A 179 -2.88 15.51 -10.80
CA ALA A 179 -2.78 16.96 -10.74
C ALA A 179 -4.08 17.59 -11.25
N LYS A 180 -4.74 18.36 -10.39
CA LYS A 180 -6.03 19.01 -10.71
C LYS A 180 -5.87 20.35 -11.42
N ALA A 181 -4.70 20.99 -11.30
CA ALA A 181 -4.34 22.19 -12.04
C ALA A 181 -3.27 21.90 -13.10
N ASP A 182 -2.65 22.96 -13.63
CA ASP A 182 -1.65 22.86 -14.70
C ASP A 182 -0.39 22.11 -14.24
N VAL A 183 0.13 21.32 -15.17
CA VAL A 183 1.32 20.49 -15.04
C VAL A 183 2.41 21.06 -15.95
N SER A 184 3.59 21.26 -15.41
CA SER A 184 4.74 21.78 -16.17
C SER A 184 6.02 20.98 -15.94
N GLY A 185 6.88 20.97 -16.96
CA GLY A 185 8.19 20.31 -16.91
C GLY A 185 9.25 21.05 -17.71
N GLY A 186 10.52 20.75 -17.43
CA GLY A 186 11.69 21.26 -18.15
C GLY A 186 12.08 20.49 -19.41
N GLY A 187 11.22 19.62 -19.95
CA GLY A 187 11.49 18.72 -21.08
C GLY A 187 11.80 17.27 -20.69
N GLY A 188 11.74 16.94 -19.39
CA GLY A 188 11.88 15.56 -18.89
C GLY A 188 10.61 14.72 -19.06
N VAL A 189 10.66 13.48 -18.58
CA VAL A 189 9.48 12.61 -18.46
C VAL A 189 9.04 12.45 -17.00
N ILE A 190 7.74 12.26 -16.75
CA ILE A 190 7.21 12.08 -15.39
C ILE A 190 7.60 10.71 -14.81
N SER A 191 7.45 9.63 -15.58
CA SER A 191 7.78 8.27 -15.15
C SER A 191 8.19 7.36 -16.31
N ASN A 192 8.99 6.35 -16.00
CA ASN A 192 9.38 5.28 -16.93
C ASN A 192 8.61 3.98 -16.68
N ASP A 193 7.56 4.02 -15.86
CA ASP A 193 6.80 2.85 -15.42
C ASP A 193 5.30 2.98 -15.74
N SER A 194 4.73 1.98 -16.42
CA SER A 194 3.32 1.95 -16.83
C SER A 194 2.34 1.75 -15.68
N GLN A 195 2.83 1.32 -14.52
CA GLN A 195 2.04 1.19 -13.29
C GLN A 195 1.75 2.56 -12.64
N ILE A 196 2.49 3.62 -13.02
CA ILE A 196 2.09 4.99 -12.70
C ILE A 196 0.97 5.41 -13.63
N VAL A 197 -0.19 5.74 -13.05
CA VAL A 197 -1.29 6.41 -13.73
C VAL A 197 -1.19 7.90 -13.45
N ALA A 198 -0.69 8.65 -14.43
CA ALA A 198 -0.60 10.11 -14.39
C ALA A 198 -1.90 10.72 -14.92
N ILE A 199 -2.59 11.49 -14.09
CA ILE A 199 -3.84 12.18 -14.45
C ILE A 199 -3.59 13.68 -14.38
N ALA A 200 -3.66 14.36 -15.52
CA ALA A 200 -3.55 15.80 -15.64
C ALA A 200 -4.92 16.39 -16.01
N MET A 201 -5.63 16.92 -15.01
CA MET A 201 -6.90 17.60 -15.23
C MET A 201 -6.67 19.01 -15.78
N GLY A 202 -5.50 19.62 -15.61
CA GLY A 202 -5.13 20.89 -16.23
C GLY A 202 -4.42 20.75 -17.58
N ASN A 203 -3.78 21.83 -18.02
CA ASN A 203 -2.88 21.81 -19.16
C ASN A 203 -1.57 21.09 -18.81
N VAL A 204 -0.88 20.56 -19.82
CA VAL A 204 0.45 19.96 -19.67
C VAL A 204 1.41 20.67 -20.60
N ILE A 205 2.49 21.25 -20.06
CA ILE A 205 3.48 22.00 -20.82
C ILE A 205 4.89 21.52 -20.48
N GLY A 206 5.67 21.10 -21.48
CA GLY A 206 7.08 20.76 -21.29
C GLY A 206 7.34 19.51 -20.44
N LEU A 207 6.33 18.66 -20.20
CA LEU A 207 6.50 17.40 -19.49
C LEU A 207 6.07 16.23 -20.37
N GLY A 208 6.98 15.30 -20.65
CA GLY A 208 6.68 14.04 -21.33
C GLY A 208 6.13 13.00 -20.35
N MET A 209 5.37 12.03 -20.84
CA MET A 209 4.78 11.00 -19.98
C MET A 209 5.66 9.76 -19.81
N GLY A 210 6.70 9.61 -20.63
CA GLY A 210 7.54 8.41 -20.64
C GLY A 210 6.69 7.16 -20.89
N ASN A 211 6.81 6.15 -20.02
CA ASN A 211 5.97 4.94 -20.09
C ASN A 211 4.76 4.99 -19.15
N ALA A 212 4.50 6.10 -18.45
CA ALA A 212 3.35 6.21 -17.57
C ALA A 212 2.03 6.00 -18.34
N SER A 213 1.08 5.32 -17.71
CA SER A 213 -0.31 5.36 -18.17
C SER A 213 -0.82 6.77 -17.98
N PHE A 214 -1.28 7.43 -19.04
CA PHE A 214 -1.60 8.86 -19.00
C PHE A 214 -3.04 9.16 -19.36
N CYS A 215 -3.66 10.04 -18.57
CA CYS A 215 -4.89 10.72 -18.92
C CYS A 215 -4.72 12.23 -18.81
N GLY A 216 -4.84 12.92 -19.94
CA GLY A 216 -4.76 14.38 -20.05
C GLY A 216 -4.28 14.81 -21.44
N PRO A 217 -4.02 16.10 -21.66
CA PRO A 217 -4.39 17.22 -20.79
C PRO A 217 -5.92 17.38 -20.68
N ASN A 218 -6.38 18.18 -19.71
CA ASN A 218 -7.81 18.45 -19.48
C ASN A 218 -8.66 17.20 -19.21
N ALA A 219 -8.08 16.25 -18.48
CA ALA A 219 -8.71 14.97 -18.14
C ALA A 219 -10.05 15.12 -17.38
N THR A 220 -10.98 14.25 -17.73
CA THR A 220 -12.25 13.96 -17.03
C THR A 220 -12.51 12.45 -17.03
N SER A 221 -13.41 11.99 -16.18
CA SER A 221 -13.90 10.61 -16.12
C SER A 221 -14.39 10.10 -17.47
N ALA A 222 -15.00 10.98 -18.29
CA ALA A 222 -15.48 10.66 -19.62
C ALA A 222 -14.34 10.48 -20.66
N THR A 223 -13.23 11.20 -20.51
CA THR A 223 -12.13 11.15 -21.49
C THR A 223 -11.24 9.91 -21.35
N CYS A 224 -11.18 9.29 -20.17
CA CYS A 224 -10.30 8.15 -19.90
C CYS A 224 -10.89 7.18 -18.87
N PRO A 225 -12.06 6.59 -19.15
CA PRO A 225 -12.80 5.78 -18.17
C PRO A 225 -12.02 4.56 -17.65
N SER A 226 -11.05 4.04 -18.40
CA SER A 226 -10.21 2.90 -17.99
C SER A 226 -9.08 3.27 -17.02
N LEU A 227 -8.70 4.55 -16.97
CA LEU A 227 -7.61 5.07 -16.13
C LEU A 227 -8.14 5.92 -14.97
N TRP A 228 -9.36 6.43 -15.06
CA TRP A 228 -9.97 7.26 -14.03
C TRP A 228 -10.31 6.43 -12.78
N PRO A 229 -9.75 6.74 -11.61
CA PRO A 229 -10.07 6.02 -10.38
C PRO A 229 -11.47 6.37 -9.89
N ASN A 230 -12.20 5.36 -9.39
CA ASN A 230 -13.41 5.57 -8.62
C ASN A 230 -13.11 6.48 -7.41
N GLY A 231 -14.00 7.43 -7.12
CA GLY A 231 -13.82 8.39 -6.04
C GLY A 231 -13.12 9.70 -6.44
N LEU A 232 -12.51 9.79 -7.63
CA LEU A 232 -12.00 11.06 -8.16
C LEU A 232 -13.12 11.89 -8.79
N SER A 233 -13.32 13.11 -8.29
CA SER A 233 -14.29 14.07 -8.83
C SER A 233 -13.79 14.73 -10.12
N ASP A 234 -14.68 14.93 -11.09
CA ASP A 234 -14.44 15.75 -12.28
C ASP A 234 -14.28 17.25 -11.97
N ASP A 235 -14.77 17.71 -10.80
CA ASP A 235 -14.54 19.07 -10.34
C ASP A 235 -13.08 19.25 -9.87
N ARG A 236 -12.33 20.09 -10.60
CA ARG A 236 -10.94 20.42 -10.29
C ARG A 236 -10.78 21.10 -8.93
N ASN A 237 -11.83 21.75 -8.41
CA ASN A 237 -11.82 22.42 -7.11
C ASN A 237 -12.18 21.49 -5.95
N SER A 238 -12.69 20.30 -6.23
CA SER A 238 -13.00 19.30 -5.22
C SER A 238 -11.71 18.60 -4.76
N CYS A 239 -10.98 19.19 -3.82
CA CYS A 239 -9.75 18.59 -3.28
C CYS A 239 -10.06 17.50 -2.22
N GLY A 240 -9.10 16.61 -1.98
CA GLY A 240 -9.17 15.64 -0.88
C GLY A 240 -9.90 14.36 -1.24
N ASN A 241 -9.92 13.97 -2.52
CA ASN A 241 -10.47 12.72 -3.00
C ASN A 241 -9.55 11.51 -2.72
N ALA A 242 -8.27 11.69 -2.38
CA ALA A 242 -7.34 10.58 -2.17
C ALA A 242 -7.84 9.49 -1.21
N PRO A 243 -8.42 9.79 -0.03
CA PRO A 243 -8.97 8.77 0.86
C PRO A 243 -10.08 7.96 0.18
N THR A 244 -11.01 8.64 -0.48
CA THR A 244 -12.12 7.99 -1.21
C THR A 244 -11.60 7.13 -2.36
N ILE A 245 -10.55 7.56 -3.06
CA ILE A 245 -9.91 6.75 -4.10
C ILE A 245 -9.33 5.47 -3.49
N ILE A 246 -8.58 5.58 -2.38
CA ILE A 246 -8.02 4.42 -1.68
C ILE A 246 -9.13 3.45 -1.25
N ASP A 247 -10.20 3.96 -0.63
CA ASP A 247 -11.34 3.15 -0.16
C ASP A 247 -12.03 2.41 -1.33
N ASN A 248 -12.11 3.03 -2.51
CA ASN A 248 -12.71 2.42 -3.70
C ASN A 248 -11.76 1.49 -4.49
N ILE A 249 -10.45 1.51 -4.21
CA ILE A 249 -9.52 0.52 -4.77
C ILE A 249 -9.81 -0.86 -4.18
N ASP A 250 -10.31 -0.91 -2.95
CA ASP A 250 -10.90 -2.10 -2.36
C ASP A 250 -12.36 -2.25 -2.81
N SER A 251 -12.56 -2.56 -4.10
CA SER A 251 -13.87 -2.91 -4.64
C SER A 251 -14.45 -4.23 -4.08
N PHE A 252 -13.85 -4.78 -3.03
CA PHE A 252 -14.33 -5.94 -2.30
C PHE A 252 -14.65 -5.53 -0.87
N CYS A 253 -15.92 -5.66 -0.50
CA CYS A 253 -16.34 -5.56 0.89
C CYS A 253 -15.67 -6.67 1.70
N THR A 254 -14.83 -6.26 2.64
CA THR A 254 -14.30 -7.13 3.68
C THR A 254 -14.81 -6.62 5.00
N LYS A 255 -15.47 -7.48 5.78
CA LYS A 255 -15.80 -7.16 7.15
C LYS A 255 -14.53 -7.34 7.98
N PRO A 256 -14.06 -6.33 8.74
CA PRO A 256 -12.95 -6.52 9.65
C PRO A 256 -13.24 -7.70 10.59
N GLY A 257 -12.21 -8.50 10.90
CA GLY A 257 -12.36 -9.58 11.86
C GLY A 257 -12.84 -9.05 13.21
N ALA A 258 -13.79 -9.74 13.85
CA ALA A 258 -14.25 -9.35 15.18
C ALA A 258 -13.09 -9.44 16.19
N THR A 259 -12.84 -8.35 16.92
CA THR A 259 -11.84 -8.30 17.98
C THR A 259 -12.47 -8.62 19.33
N GLY A 260 -11.77 -9.35 20.20
CA GLY A 260 -12.23 -9.62 21.57
C GLY A 260 -12.01 -11.07 22.01
N THR A 261 -12.60 -11.44 23.14
CA THR A 261 -12.64 -12.83 23.61
C THR A 261 -13.63 -13.62 22.74
N PRO A 262 -13.28 -14.83 22.26
CA PRO A 262 -14.22 -15.70 21.56
C PRO A 262 -15.49 -15.93 22.39
N ASP A 263 -16.66 -15.78 21.78
CA ASP A 263 -17.96 -16.06 22.38
C ASP A 263 -18.44 -17.49 22.08
N GLY A 264 -17.71 -18.23 21.26
CA GLY A 264 -17.95 -19.63 20.97
C GLY A 264 -16.69 -20.41 20.56
N PHE A 265 -16.81 -21.73 20.62
CA PHE A 265 -15.78 -22.66 20.17
C PHE A 265 -16.36 -23.65 19.17
N THR A 266 -15.50 -24.08 18.25
CA THR A 266 -15.88 -24.97 17.15
C THR A 266 -16.28 -26.34 17.69
N LYS A 267 -17.48 -26.81 17.33
CA LYS A 267 -18.04 -28.09 17.83
C LYS A 267 -17.86 -29.26 16.88
N PHE A 268 -17.57 -28.99 15.61
CA PHE A 268 -17.41 -30.00 14.58
C PHE A 268 -16.11 -29.78 13.82
N GLY A 269 -15.37 -30.86 13.60
CA GLY A 269 -14.16 -30.78 12.81
C GLY A 269 -13.75 -32.09 12.16
N ILE A 270 -12.98 -31.96 11.08
CA ILE A 270 -12.37 -33.06 10.33
C ILE A 270 -10.85 -32.88 10.39
N THR A 271 -10.13 -33.85 10.96
CA THR A 271 -8.65 -33.84 10.99
C THR A 271 -8.11 -35.17 10.48
N ILE A 272 -7.04 -35.09 9.69
CA ILE A 272 -6.23 -36.26 9.32
C ILE A 272 -4.93 -36.33 10.15
N GLN A 273 -4.73 -35.38 11.07
CA GLN A 273 -3.62 -35.38 12.00
C GLN A 273 -3.97 -36.18 13.25
N GLN A 274 -2.96 -36.41 14.09
CA GLN A 274 -3.20 -36.93 15.44
C GLN A 274 -4.01 -35.89 16.23
N LYS A 275 -5.28 -36.22 16.51
CA LYS A 275 -6.21 -35.35 17.24
C LYS A 275 -5.62 -34.97 18.60
N ASN A 276 -5.38 -33.67 18.81
CA ASN A 276 -5.07 -33.12 20.12
C ASN A 276 -6.32 -33.20 21.02
N ASN A 277 -6.14 -33.45 22.32
CA ASN A 277 -7.24 -33.61 23.28
C ASN A 277 -8.21 -32.41 23.31
N ALA A 278 -7.74 -31.19 23.03
CA ALA A 278 -8.55 -29.98 23.04
C ALA A 278 -9.17 -29.63 21.68
N TRP A 279 -8.90 -30.41 20.62
CA TRP A 279 -9.41 -30.13 19.28
C TRP A 279 -10.74 -30.84 19.00
N PRO A 280 -11.73 -30.22 18.31
CA PRO A 280 -11.71 -28.89 17.68
C PRO A 280 -12.12 -27.75 18.63
N GLU A 281 -12.41 -28.04 19.89
CA GLU A 281 -12.95 -27.08 20.87
C GLU A 281 -11.98 -25.96 21.26
N ASN A 282 -10.71 -26.04 20.83
CA ASN A 282 -9.72 -24.98 20.97
C ASN A 282 -9.65 -24.05 19.75
N VAL A 283 -10.44 -24.30 18.71
CA VAL A 283 -10.57 -23.40 17.55
C VAL A 283 -11.72 -22.42 17.82
N PRO A 284 -11.43 -21.13 18.06
CA PRO A 284 -12.46 -20.16 18.40
C PRO A 284 -13.34 -19.79 17.20
N ASN A 285 -14.63 -19.59 17.44
CA ASN A 285 -15.62 -19.02 16.51
C ASN A 285 -15.74 -19.68 15.12
N GLY A 286 -15.29 -20.93 14.96
CA GLY A 286 -15.47 -21.71 13.73
C GLY A 286 -16.80 -22.48 13.74
N PHE A 287 -17.47 -22.53 12.59
CA PHE A 287 -18.59 -23.46 12.38
C PHE A 287 -18.08 -24.89 12.13
N VAL A 288 -16.99 -25.02 11.37
CA VAL A 288 -16.30 -26.28 11.07
C VAL A 288 -14.80 -26.04 11.10
N ALA A 289 -14.05 -26.91 11.78
CA ALA A 289 -12.58 -26.92 11.76
C ALA A 289 -12.07 -28.04 10.84
N MET A 290 -11.23 -27.71 9.87
CA MET A 290 -10.58 -28.71 9.01
C MET A 290 -9.07 -28.61 9.16
N GLU A 291 -8.40 -29.73 9.37
CA GLU A 291 -6.95 -29.76 9.61
C GLU A 291 -6.27 -30.88 8.79
N ALA A 292 -5.27 -30.47 8.02
CA ALA A 292 -4.40 -31.36 7.24
C ALA A 292 -3.01 -30.73 7.08
N LYS A 293 -1.96 -31.56 7.08
CA LYS A 293 -0.58 -31.10 6.85
C LYS A 293 -0.21 -31.07 5.36
N ASP A 294 -0.71 -32.04 4.60
CA ASP A 294 -0.30 -32.30 3.21
C ASP A 294 -1.48 -32.60 2.27
N LYS A 295 -2.73 -32.44 2.72
CA LYS A 295 -3.94 -32.67 1.92
C LYS A 295 -4.74 -31.38 1.75
N GLY A 296 -5.28 -31.18 0.56
CA GLY A 296 -6.23 -30.10 0.28
C GLY A 296 -7.68 -30.55 0.53
N PHE A 297 -8.55 -29.59 0.83
CA PHE A 297 -9.99 -29.79 0.77
C PHE A 297 -10.46 -29.65 -0.68
N VAL A 298 -11.08 -30.69 -1.22
CA VAL A 298 -11.60 -30.70 -2.59
C VAL A 298 -13.12 -30.75 -2.52
N ILE A 299 -13.77 -29.70 -3.02
CA ILE A 299 -15.23 -29.68 -3.18
C ILE A 299 -15.60 -30.63 -4.33
N THR A 300 -16.68 -31.40 -4.16
CA THR A 300 -17.21 -32.29 -5.20
C THR A 300 -17.46 -31.51 -6.48
N ARG A 301 -16.90 -32.00 -7.60
CA ARG A 301 -17.06 -31.40 -8.93
C ARG A 301 -18.07 -32.23 -9.72
N VAL A 302 -19.07 -31.58 -10.29
CA VAL A 302 -20.12 -32.24 -11.09
C VAL A 302 -20.21 -31.60 -12.47
N GLN A 303 -20.76 -32.33 -13.45
CA GLN A 303 -20.91 -31.81 -14.81
C GLN A 303 -21.77 -30.54 -14.82
N HIS A 304 -22.99 -30.63 -14.27
CA HIS A 304 -23.91 -29.49 -14.15
C HIS A 304 -25.05 -29.77 -13.15
N VAL A 305 -25.56 -28.72 -12.52
CA VAL A 305 -26.87 -28.67 -11.86
C VAL A 305 -27.62 -27.41 -12.29
N SER A 306 -28.87 -27.53 -12.70
CA SER A 306 -29.73 -26.41 -13.06
C SER A 306 -30.06 -25.54 -11.84
N GLN A 307 -30.35 -24.24 -12.04
CA GLN A 307 -30.72 -23.33 -10.94
C GLN A 307 -31.91 -23.87 -10.13
N THR A 308 -32.99 -24.29 -10.81
CA THR A 308 -34.07 -25.06 -10.20
C THR A 308 -33.83 -26.53 -10.52
N PRO A 309 -33.69 -27.43 -9.54
CA PRO A 309 -33.35 -28.83 -9.79
C PRO A 309 -34.27 -29.52 -10.80
N GLN A 310 -33.72 -30.16 -11.82
CA GLN A 310 -34.47 -30.87 -12.86
C GLN A 310 -34.02 -32.33 -13.00
N PRO A 311 -34.89 -33.23 -13.52
CA PRO A 311 -34.47 -34.56 -13.96
C PRO A 311 -33.34 -34.47 -15.00
N GLY A 312 -32.21 -35.11 -14.71
CA GLY A 312 -31.01 -35.08 -15.56
C GLY A 312 -29.86 -34.24 -15.00
N ASP A 313 -30.09 -33.44 -13.96
CA ASP A 313 -29.02 -32.79 -13.21
C ASP A 313 -28.13 -33.83 -12.51
N ALA A 314 -26.85 -33.48 -12.31
CA ALA A 314 -25.90 -34.38 -11.65
C ALA A 314 -26.26 -34.71 -10.20
N ILE A 315 -27.05 -33.84 -9.54
CA ILE A 315 -27.60 -34.06 -8.19
C ILE A 315 -29.13 -34.10 -8.28
N THR A 316 -29.72 -35.27 -8.08
CA THR A 316 -31.17 -35.51 -8.22
C THR A 316 -32.00 -35.20 -6.97
N ASP A 317 -31.37 -35.17 -5.78
CA ASP A 317 -32.02 -34.87 -4.50
C ASP A 317 -31.13 -33.93 -3.65
N PRO A 318 -31.07 -32.63 -4.01
CA PRO A 318 -30.24 -31.67 -3.29
C PRO A 318 -30.80 -31.37 -1.90
N LYS A 319 -29.91 -31.21 -0.91
CA LYS A 319 -30.25 -30.78 0.46
C LYS A 319 -29.72 -29.39 0.71
N GLU A 320 -30.46 -28.62 1.50
CA GLU A 320 -30.06 -27.27 1.90
C GLU A 320 -28.65 -27.29 2.52
N GLY A 321 -27.82 -26.33 2.11
CA GLY A 321 -26.43 -26.23 2.56
C GLY A 321 -25.43 -27.04 1.74
N MET A 322 -25.88 -27.83 0.74
CA MET A 322 -24.96 -28.54 -0.15
C MET A 322 -24.12 -27.57 -0.99
N LEU A 323 -22.83 -27.87 -1.11
CA LEU A 323 -21.85 -27.14 -1.91
C LEU A 323 -21.23 -28.05 -2.97
N LEU A 324 -21.10 -27.55 -4.19
CA LEU A 324 -20.42 -28.24 -5.29
C LEU A 324 -19.70 -27.26 -6.22
N TYR A 325 -18.79 -27.76 -7.05
CA TYR A 325 -18.24 -27.03 -8.18
C TYR A 325 -18.88 -27.51 -9.47
N ASP A 326 -19.58 -26.61 -10.17
CA ASP A 326 -20.24 -26.89 -11.45
C ASP A 326 -19.24 -26.68 -12.59
N LEU A 327 -18.97 -27.72 -13.38
CA LEU A 327 -17.97 -27.65 -14.46
C LEU A 327 -18.47 -26.85 -15.67
N GLN A 328 -19.79 -26.83 -15.91
CA GLN A 328 -20.40 -26.09 -17.00
C GLN A 328 -20.43 -24.59 -16.68
N ASP A 329 -20.91 -24.22 -15.48
CA ASP A 329 -21.04 -22.82 -15.05
C ASP A 329 -19.74 -22.26 -14.43
N LYS A 330 -18.75 -23.12 -14.19
CA LYS A 330 -17.40 -22.78 -13.70
C LYS A 330 -17.39 -22.04 -12.36
N CYS A 331 -18.37 -22.29 -11.50
CA CYS A 331 -18.52 -21.64 -10.20
C CYS A 331 -18.76 -22.67 -9.08
N VAL A 332 -18.50 -22.28 -7.83
CA VAL A 332 -18.99 -23.02 -6.66
C VAL A 332 -20.46 -22.66 -6.47
N LYS A 333 -21.35 -23.66 -6.43
CA LYS A 333 -22.78 -23.46 -6.18
C LYS A 333 -23.16 -23.91 -4.77
N LEU A 334 -24.07 -23.16 -4.15
CA LEU A 334 -24.75 -23.49 -2.90
C LEU A 334 -26.22 -23.75 -3.19
N TYR A 335 -26.78 -24.84 -2.65
CA TYR A 335 -28.22 -25.07 -2.64
C TYR A 335 -28.83 -24.47 -1.38
N ASN A 336 -29.75 -23.52 -1.52
CA ASN A 336 -30.38 -22.82 -0.39
C ASN A 336 -31.67 -23.48 0.12
N GLY A 337 -31.96 -24.71 -0.32
CA GLY A 337 -33.22 -25.41 -0.02
C GLY A 337 -34.23 -25.38 -1.17
N THR A 338 -34.12 -24.43 -2.10
CA THR A 338 -35.01 -24.31 -3.27
C THR A 338 -34.26 -24.24 -4.60
N GLU A 339 -33.12 -23.55 -4.64
CA GLU A 339 -32.36 -23.29 -5.86
C GLU A 339 -30.86 -23.44 -5.64
N TRP A 340 -30.15 -23.83 -6.70
CA TRP A 340 -28.71 -23.74 -6.80
C TRP A 340 -28.31 -22.36 -7.31
N LYS A 341 -27.41 -21.68 -6.59
CA LYS A 341 -26.82 -20.41 -7.04
C LYS A 341 -25.32 -20.44 -6.93
N CYS A 342 -24.63 -19.79 -7.89
CA CYS A 342 -23.21 -19.51 -7.75
C CYS A 342 -22.99 -18.67 -6.49
N VAL A 343 -22.00 -19.05 -5.69
CA VAL A 343 -21.59 -18.27 -4.53
C VAL A 343 -20.89 -17.02 -5.06
N GLU A 344 -21.57 -15.89 -4.89
CA GLU A 344 -21.06 -14.58 -5.27
C GLU A 344 -20.67 -13.79 -4.02
N ARG A 345 -19.54 -13.10 -4.11
CA ARG A 345 -19.12 -12.16 -3.06
C ARG A 345 -20.07 -10.97 -3.11
N SER A 346 -20.71 -10.68 -1.99
CA SER A 346 -21.66 -9.57 -1.85
C SER A 346 -21.36 -8.76 -0.60
N CYS A 347 -21.75 -7.49 -0.62
CA CYS A 347 -21.63 -6.56 0.50
C CYS A 347 -22.88 -6.64 1.37
N ASN A 348 -23.05 -7.76 2.06
CA ASN A 348 -24.19 -7.97 2.94
C ASN A 348 -23.83 -7.56 4.36
N ASP A 349 -23.69 -6.26 4.59
CA ASP A 349 -23.70 -5.62 5.91
C ASP A 349 -24.55 -4.34 5.83
#